data_AF-A0A2D5B651-F1
#
_entry.id   AF-A0A2D5B651-F1
#
_cell.length_a   1.000
_cell.length_b   1.000
_cell.length_c   1.000
_cell.angle_alpha   90.00
_cell.angle_beta   90.00
_cell.angle_gamma   90.00
#
_symmetry.space_group_name_H-M   'P 1'
#
loop_
_entity.id
_entity.type
_entity.pdbx_description
1 polymer ?
#
loop_
_entity_poly.entity_id
_entity_poly.type
_entity_poly.pdbx_seq_one_letter_code
_entity_poly.pdbx_strand_id
1 'polypeptide(L)'
;MEAPKEGPIQDQMRDLAMKPLTTTVAGSLLALAGAGYTLADSTPVPHWTVNTLSEDDYNDFKVTALNGDGLMCGYASVPGESWSVQKGFITDGTTHTFFETGEAQYYPQVINDAGVAAGYSSGSEQLVRFEIVDGVPTFTDLGDLGSGGFTPQILKINEAGMITGRVPQGSGVYRAFQWAPESGLLEIMTGTGVEVTDMNEAGEIVGTTPEGAFHWFEGELQLLPGDDALSIDDAGRVVLQTASESETSFHQYELAGGGLQEIFTIDSDLHSETQLMTNDAGQALVIWHIADP
;
A
#
# COMPACT_ATOMS: atom_id res chain seq x y z
N MET A 1 -12.43 -41.69 -7.81
CA MET A 1 -12.61 -40.23 -7.73
C MET A 1 -11.24 -39.64 -7.93
N GLU A 2 -10.99 -39.17 -9.15
CA GLU A 2 -9.73 -38.53 -9.53
C GLU A 2 -9.69 -37.11 -8.98
N ALA A 3 -8.51 -36.68 -8.52
CA ALA A 3 -8.26 -35.30 -8.10
C ALA A 3 -8.44 -34.33 -9.30
N PRO A 4 -8.81 -33.06 -9.06
CA PRO A 4 -8.92 -32.10 -10.14
C PRO A 4 -7.53 -31.86 -10.75
N LYS A 5 -7.44 -31.94 -12.07
CA LYS A 5 -6.24 -31.56 -12.82
C LYS A 5 -6.01 -30.06 -12.67
N GLU A 6 -4.87 -29.70 -12.09
CA GLU A 6 -4.36 -28.32 -12.02
C GLU A 6 -4.18 -27.76 -13.44
N GLY A 7 -4.60 -26.51 -13.63
CA GLY A 7 -4.57 -25.82 -14.92
C GLY A 7 -3.16 -25.28 -15.27
N PRO A 8 -2.89 -24.98 -16.54
CA PRO A 8 -1.55 -24.71 -17.08
C PRO A 8 -0.91 -23.36 -16.67
N ILE A 9 -1.43 -22.70 -15.62
CA ILE A 9 -0.95 -21.39 -15.16
C ILE A 9 0.07 -21.54 -14.02
N GLN A 10 0.08 -22.66 -13.27
CA GLN A 10 1.01 -22.85 -12.14
C GLN A 10 2.43 -23.27 -12.56
N ASP A 11 2.62 -23.87 -13.73
CA ASP A 11 3.95 -24.31 -14.19
C ASP A 11 4.79 -23.18 -14.84
N GLN A 12 4.19 -22.04 -15.19
CA GLN A 12 4.94 -20.89 -15.74
C GLN A 12 5.60 -20.00 -14.67
N MET A 13 5.23 -20.13 -13.40
CA MET A 13 5.88 -19.41 -12.29
C MET A 13 7.13 -20.13 -11.76
N ARG A 14 7.35 -21.40 -12.13
CA ARG A 14 8.49 -22.20 -11.65
C ARG A 14 9.81 -21.96 -12.40
N ASP A 15 9.75 -21.37 -13.60
CA ASP A 15 10.94 -21.13 -14.46
C ASP A 15 11.41 -19.66 -14.50
N LEU A 16 10.79 -18.76 -13.73
CA LEU A 16 11.19 -17.34 -13.62
C LEU A 16 12.14 -17.06 -12.44
N ALA A 17 12.34 -17.99 -11.52
CA ALA A 17 13.43 -17.94 -10.56
C ALA A 17 14.66 -18.63 -11.19
N MET A 18 15.77 -17.89 -11.34
CA MET A 18 17.11 -18.34 -11.81
C MET A 18 17.56 -17.91 -13.22
N LYS A 19 17.21 -16.70 -13.68
CA LYS A 19 18.08 -15.97 -14.62
C LYS A 19 18.24 -14.52 -14.21
N PRO A 20 19.48 -13.97 -14.15
CA PRO A 20 19.68 -12.55 -13.95
C PRO A 20 19.05 -11.81 -15.14
N LEU A 21 17.97 -11.08 -14.89
CA LEU A 21 17.37 -10.17 -15.85
C LEU A 21 18.28 -8.95 -15.99
N THR A 22 19.26 -8.99 -16.90
CA THR A 22 19.82 -7.77 -17.49
C THR A 22 18.89 -7.34 -18.63
N THR A 23 17.74 -6.80 -18.28
CA THR A 23 16.83 -6.18 -19.26
C THR A 23 16.66 -4.72 -18.89
N THR A 24 17.35 -3.86 -19.62
CA THR A 24 17.10 -2.42 -19.61
C THR A 24 15.68 -2.18 -20.13
N VAL A 25 14.74 -1.86 -19.24
CA VAL A 25 13.44 -1.31 -19.66
C VAL A 25 13.70 0.14 -20.02
N ALA A 26 13.86 0.41 -21.32
CA ALA A 26 13.81 1.77 -21.85
C ALA A 26 12.34 2.22 -21.89
N GLY A 27 11.79 2.56 -20.71
CA GLY A 27 10.58 3.37 -20.61
C GLY A 27 10.98 4.84 -20.70
N SER A 28 10.43 5.58 -21.65
CA SER A 28 10.67 7.02 -21.76
C SER A 28 10.06 7.73 -20.55
N LEU A 29 10.88 8.09 -19.57
CA LEU A 29 10.49 8.95 -18.45
C LEU A 29 10.29 10.37 -18.99
N LEU A 30 9.07 10.74 -19.37
CA LEU A 30 8.75 12.14 -19.63
C LEU A 30 8.48 12.83 -18.29
N ALA A 31 9.55 13.26 -17.62
CA ALA A 31 9.42 14.30 -16.62
C ALA A 31 9.09 15.61 -17.36
N LEU A 32 7.84 16.06 -17.30
CA LEU A 32 7.52 17.45 -17.65
C LEU A 32 8.13 18.36 -16.57
N ALA A 33 9.43 18.64 -16.71
CA ALA A 33 10.05 19.74 -15.99
C ALA A 33 9.46 21.03 -16.57
N GLY A 34 8.55 21.66 -15.82
CA GLY A 34 8.24 23.07 -16.00
C GLY A 34 9.56 23.87 -16.05
N ALA A 35 9.64 24.84 -16.96
CA ALA A 35 10.86 25.57 -17.27
C ALA A 35 11.55 26.10 -15.99
N GLY A 36 12.61 25.43 -15.53
CA GLY A 36 13.38 25.82 -14.35
C GLY A 36 14.07 24.71 -13.55
N TYR A 37 13.69 23.44 -13.72
CA TYR A 37 14.28 22.34 -12.93
C TYR A 37 15.36 21.58 -13.71
N THR A 38 16.58 21.53 -13.17
CA THR A 38 17.68 20.67 -13.66
C THR A 38 17.43 19.22 -13.27
N LEU A 39 17.59 18.28 -14.21
CA LEU A 39 17.62 16.85 -13.94
C LEU A 39 18.55 16.56 -12.75
N ALA A 40 18.01 15.92 -11.71
CA ALA A 40 18.78 15.53 -10.55
C ALA A 40 19.93 14.58 -10.94
N ASP A 41 21.03 14.77 -10.24
CA ASP A 41 22.31 14.07 -10.33
C ASP A 41 22.15 12.55 -10.53
N SER A 42 23.03 11.96 -11.33
CA SER A 42 23.09 10.52 -11.64
C SER A 42 23.64 9.70 -10.47
N THR A 43 23.20 9.99 -9.25
CA THR A 43 23.50 9.15 -8.08
C THR A 43 23.06 7.72 -8.39
N PRO A 44 23.91 6.70 -8.15
CA PRO A 44 23.54 5.31 -8.39
C PRO A 44 22.19 5.03 -7.74
N VAL A 45 21.23 4.55 -8.52
CA VAL A 45 19.97 4.02 -8.00
C VAL A 45 20.36 2.95 -6.98
N PRO A 46 19.86 2.98 -5.73
CA PRO A 46 20.19 1.93 -4.78
C PRO A 46 19.79 0.58 -5.38
N HIS A 47 20.80 -0.24 -5.67
CA HIS A 47 20.60 -1.60 -6.13
C HIS A 47 20.37 -2.46 -4.89
N TRP A 48 19.11 -2.80 -4.62
CA TRP A 48 18.77 -3.77 -3.60
C TRP A 48 19.29 -5.14 -4.02
N THR A 49 20.06 -5.79 -3.14
CA THR A 49 20.45 -7.18 -3.34
C THR A 49 19.40 -8.05 -2.68
N VAL A 50 18.68 -8.85 -3.46
CA VAL A 50 17.81 -9.89 -2.91
C VAL A 50 18.72 -10.96 -2.32
N ASN A 51 18.98 -10.87 -1.02
CA ASN A 51 19.57 -11.98 -0.30
C ASN A 51 18.50 -13.08 -0.21
N THR A 52 18.89 -14.34 -0.44
CA THR A 52 18.03 -15.45 -0.03
C THR A 52 17.84 -15.37 1.48
N LEU A 53 16.61 -15.05 1.91
CA LEU A 53 16.13 -15.27 3.26
C LEU A 53 16.05 -16.79 3.44
N SER A 54 17.18 -17.46 3.61
CA SER A 54 17.24 -18.90 3.84
C SER A 54 17.96 -19.14 5.14
N GLU A 55 17.21 -19.46 6.18
CA GLU A 55 17.70 -20.37 7.21
C GLU A 55 17.27 -21.79 6.83
N ASP A 56 18.08 -22.78 7.22
CA ASP A 56 17.81 -24.21 6.97
C ASP A 56 16.45 -24.67 7.56
N ASP A 57 15.84 -23.84 8.41
CA ASP A 57 14.63 -24.08 9.17
C ASP A 57 13.44 -23.16 8.78
N TYR A 58 13.35 -22.58 7.58
CA TYR A 58 12.09 -21.97 7.07
C TYR A 58 11.92 -22.20 5.56
N ASN A 59 10.74 -22.67 5.13
CA ASN A 59 10.55 -23.19 3.77
C ASN A 59 9.95 -22.19 2.77
N ASP A 60 9.32 -21.10 3.23
CA ASP A 60 8.63 -20.15 2.35
C ASP A 60 8.50 -18.79 3.05
N PHE A 61 9.30 -17.80 2.65
CA PHE A 61 9.21 -16.41 3.11
C PHE A 61 8.38 -15.61 2.12
N LYS A 62 7.30 -14.99 2.61
CA LYS A 62 6.53 -14.02 1.84
C LYS A 62 6.70 -12.62 2.42
N VAL A 63 7.46 -11.80 1.71
CA VAL A 63 7.58 -10.36 1.98
C VAL A 63 6.31 -9.66 1.52
N THR A 64 5.74 -8.82 2.37
CA THR A 64 4.52 -8.04 2.12
C THR A 64 4.79 -6.56 1.94
N ALA A 65 5.83 -6.03 2.60
CA ALA A 65 6.28 -4.66 2.43
C ALA A 65 7.79 -4.51 2.65
N LEU A 66 8.33 -3.42 2.09
CA LEU A 66 9.73 -3.00 2.12
C LEU A 66 9.74 -1.48 2.32
N ASN A 67 10.51 -0.97 3.28
CA ASN A 67 10.67 0.46 3.52
C ASN A 67 11.91 1.06 2.80
N GLY A 68 12.11 2.37 2.91
CA GLY A 68 13.21 3.10 2.28
C GLY A 68 14.60 2.75 2.82
N ASP A 69 14.68 2.17 4.01
CA ASP A 69 15.92 1.74 4.67
C ASP A 69 16.29 0.27 4.38
N GLY A 70 15.44 -0.47 3.67
CA GLY A 70 15.69 -1.88 3.35
C GLY A 70 15.13 -2.89 4.35
N LEU A 71 14.38 -2.43 5.37
CA LEU A 71 13.65 -3.33 6.24
C LEU A 71 12.43 -3.89 5.50
N MET A 72 12.24 -5.18 5.66
CA MET A 72 11.12 -5.92 5.09
C MET A 72 10.27 -6.48 6.20
N CYS A 73 8.96 -6.47 6.02
CA CYS A 73 8.04 -7.27 6.82
C CYS A 73 7.35 -8.32 5.97
N GLY A 74 6.85 -9.36 6.62
CA GLY A 74 6.19 -10.45 5.93
C GLY A 74 5.78 -11.56 6.87
N TYR A 75 5.54 -12.73 6.30
CA TYR A 75 5.28 -13.95 7.05
C TYR A 75 5.94 -15.16 6.41
N ALA A 76 6.30 -16.16 7.21
CA ALA A 76 6.97 -17.37 6.76
C ALA A 76 6.38 -18.65 7.34
N SER A 77 6.45 -19.73 6.56
CA SER A 77 5.98 -21.06 6.97
C SER A 77 6.97 -21.73 7.92
N VAL A 78 6.49 -22.20 9.07
CA VAL A 78 7.31 -22.87 10.08
C VAL A 78 7.56 -24.35 9.71
N PRO A 79 8.82 -24.82 9.65
CA PRO A 79 9.09 -26.22 9.39
C PRO A 79 8.74 -27.14 10.54
N GLY A 80 8.34 -28.35 10.19
CA GLY A 80 7.81 -29.32 11.15
C GLY A 80 6.36 -29.05 11.55
N GLU A 81 5.82 -27.87 11.22
CA GLU A 81 4.42 -27.51 11.42
C GLU A 81 3.59 -27.70 10.15
N SER A 82 2.26 -27.64 10.29
CA SER A 82 1.36 -27.57 9.13
C SER A 82 1.69 -26.33 8.29
N TRP A 83 1.59 -26.43 6.96
CA TRP A 83 1.77 -25.30 6.03
C TRP A 83 0.85 -24.10 6.32
N SER A 84 -0.25 -24.35 7.05
CA SER A 84 -1.15 -23.30 7.52
C SER A 84 -0.54 -22.45 8.64
N VAL A 85 0.51 -22.92 9.32
CA VAL A 85 1.20 -22.21 10.40
C VAL A 85 2.23 -21.25 9.84
N GLN A 86 1.83 -19.98 9.75
CA GLN A 86 2.65 -18.85 9.35
C GLN A 86 3.08 -18.03 10.57
N LYS A 87 4.29 -17.46 10.53
CA LYS A 87 4.80 -16.50 11.51
C LYS A 87 5.17 -15.20 10.83
N GLY A 88 4.67 -14.09 11.36
CA GLY A 88 5.07 -12.76 10.89
C GLY A 88 6.54 -12.48 11.24
N PHE A 89 7.22 -11.67 10.45
CA PHE A 89 8.59 -11.24 10.71
C PHE A 89 8.85 -9.79 10.29
N ILE A 90 9.91 -9.21 10.85
CA ILE A 90 10.66 -8.08 10.27
C ILE A 90 12.10 -8.52 10.07
N THR A 91 12.72 -8.10 8.96
CA THR A 91 14.11 -8.46 8.60
C THR A 91 14.81 -7.34 7.82
N ASP A 92 16.12 -7.18 8.03
CA ASP A 92 16.99 -6.34 7.21
C ASP A 92 17.65 -7.13 6.05
N GLY A 93 17.22 -8.38 5.81
CA GLY A 93 17.82 -9.29 4.84
C GLY A 93 19.05 -10.06 5.34
N THR A 94 19.50 -9.80 6.56
CA THR A 94 20.59 -10.52 7.25
C THR A 94 20.19 -11.05 8.62
N THR A 95 19.40 -10.27 9.36
CA THR A 95 18.81 -10.61 10.65
C THR A 95 17.30 -10.55 10.50
N HIS A 96 16.61 -11.48 11.13
CA HIS A 96 15.14 -11.49 11.17
C HIS A 96 14.68 -11.67 12.60
N THR A 97 13.53 -11.08 12.90
CA THR A 97 12.85 -11.23 14.18
C THR A 97 11.43 -11.68 13.89
N PHE A 98 11.05 -12.85 14.39
CA PHE A 98 9.71 -13.39 14.26
C PHE A 98 8.79 -12.90 15.38
N PHE A 99 7.53 -12.69 15.03
CA PHE A 99 6.45 -12.39 15.95
C PHE A 99 5.89 -13.70 16.52
N GLU A 100 6.45 -14.16 17.64
CA GLU A 100 6.09 -15.44 18.27
C GLU A 100 5.36 -15.24 19.60
N THR A 101 4.03 -15.28 19.60
CA THR A 101 3.26 -15.32 20.86
C THR A 101 2.02 -16.21 20.76
N GLY A 102 2.06 -17.36 21.44
CA GLY A 102 0.90 -18.24 21.58
C GLY A 102 0.47 -18.92 20.28
N GLU A 103 -0.83 -19.09 20.07
CA GLU A 103 -1.40 -19.72 18.86
C GLU A 103 -1.80 -18.70 17.77
N ALA A 104 -1.75 -17.40 18.08
CA ALA A 104 -2.10 -16.37 17.11
C ALA A 104 -1.01 -16.26 16.04
N GLN A 105 -1.44 -16.19 14.78
CA GLN A 105 -0.52 -16.01 13.65
C GLN A 105 -0.61 -14.58 13.18
N TYR A 106 0.53 -13.96 12.91
CA TYR A 106 0.60 -12.54 12.58
C TYR A 106 0.99 -12.34 11.12
N TYR A 107 0.30 -11.40 10.48
CA TYR A 107 0.49 -11.05 9.08
C TYR A 107 0.74 -9.54 8.96
N PRO A 108 1.97 -9.09 9.18
CA PRO A 108 2.39 -7.74 8.80
C PRO A 108 2.15 -7.51 7.31
N GLN A 109 1.62 -6.34 6.95
CA GLN A 109 1.29 -5.98 5.56
C GLN A 109 1.98 -4.70 5.09
N VAL A 110 2.32 -3.81 6.02
CA VAL A 110 2.99 -2.53 5.75
C VAL A 110 4.08 -2.29 6.80
N ILE A 111 5.09 -1.50 6.46
CA ILE A 111 6.20 -1.10 7.35
C ILE A 111 6.69 0.30 6.98
N ASN A 112 6.95 1.14 7.98
CA ASN A 112 7.53 2.48 7.82
C ASN A 112 9.06 2.47 8.02
N ASP A 113 9.75 3.59 7.77
CA ASP A 113 11.22 3.68 7.86
C ASP A 113 11.74 3.45 9.28
N ALA A 114 10.97 3.84 10.30
CA ALA A 114 11.26 3.51 11.70
C ALA A 114 11.16 2.01 12.05
N GLY A 115 10.76 1.14 11.12
CA GLY A 115 10.61 -0.31 11.35
C GLY A 115 9.34 -0.67 12.12
N VAL A 116 8.38 0.25 12.19
CA VAL A 116 7.03 0.01 12.71
C VAL A 116 6.22 -0.63 11.59
N ALA A 117 5.66 -1.80 11.83
CA ALA A 117 4.80 -2.48 10.88
C ALA A 117 3.35 -2.54 11.37
N ALA A 118 2.42 -2.76 10.45
CA ALA A 118 1.02 -2.97 10.76
C ALA A 118 0.42 -4.08 9.89
N GLY A 119 -0.60 -4.75 10.41
CA GLY A 119 -1.22 -5.89 9.78
C GLY A 119 -2.32 -6.46 10.66
N TYR A 120 -2.49 -7.78 10.61
CA TYR A 120 -3.54 -8.45 11.38
C TYR A 120 -3.08 -9.76 12.02
N SER A 121 -3.86 -10.26 12.98
CA SER A 121 -3.71 -11.62 13.50
C SER A 121 -4.82 -12.55 12.98
N SER A 122 -4.48 -13.78 12.55
CA SER A 122 -5.49 -14.76 12.16
C SER A 122 -6.24 -15.33 13.35
N GLY A 123 -7.47 -15.77 13.12
CA GLY A 123 -8.34 -16.40 14.11
C GLY A 123 -9.14 -15.42 14.95
N SER A 124 -8.56 -14.26 15.28
CA SER A 124 -9.27 -13.12 15.87
C SER A 124 -9.51 -11.99 14.87
N GLU A 125 -8.84 -12.01 13.71
CA GLU A 125 -8.92 -10.99 12.65
C GLU A 125 -8.69 -9.56 13.20
N GLN A 126 -7.91 -9.45 14.27
CA GLN A 126 -7.62 -8.20 14.96
C GLN A 126 -6.60 -7.39 14.17
N LEU A 127 -6.78 -6.07 14.20
CA LEU A 127 -5.81 -5.11 13.69
C LEU A 127 -4.64 -4.99 14.67
N VAL A 128 -3.42 -5.12 14.18
CA VAL A 128 -2.22 -5.16 15.03
C VAL A 128 -1.12 -4.27 14.47
N ARG A 129 -0.51 -3.47 15.35
CA ARG A 129 0.79 -2.82 15.10
C ARG A 129 1.91 -3.65 15.72
N PHE A 130 2.99 -3.80 14.96
CA PHE A 130 4.15 -4.61 15.25
C PHE A 130 5.39 -3.74 15.33
N GLU A 131 6.17 -3.90 16.39
CA GLU A 131 7.41 -3.16 16.60
C GLU A 131 8.46 -4.07 17.22
N ILE A 132 9.73 -3.76 17.01
CA ILE A 132 10.85 -4.40 17.71
C ILE A 132 11.46 -3.37 18.64
N VAL A 133 11.24 -3.55 19.94
CA VAL A 133 11.75 -2.65 20.98
C VAL A 133 12.83 -3.38 21.76
N ASP A 134 14.06 -2.85 21.73
CA ASP A 134 15.23 -3.46 22.38
C ASP A 134 15.46 -4.94 22.00
N GLY A 135 15.17 -5.29 20.73
CA GLY A 135 15.28 -6.65 20.22
C GLY A 135 14.13 -7.59 20.61
N VAL A 136 13.09 -7.05 21.25
CA VAL A 136 11.90 -7.80 21.67
C VAL A 136 10.72 -7.44 20.77
N PRO A 137 10.03 -8.42 20.16
CA PRO A 137 8.80 -8.16 19.43
C PRO A 137 7.70 -7.64 20.39
N THR A 138 7.05 -6.55 20.00
CA THR A 138 5.94 -5.94 20.72
C THR A 138 4.71 -5.80 19.83
N PHE A 139 3.54 -5.89 20.43
CA PHE A 139 2.24 -5.87 19.75
C PHE A 139 1.34 -4.84 20.39
N THR A 140 0.70 -4.03 19.55
CA THR A 140 -0.37 -3.13 19.99
C THR A 140 -1.66 -3.52 19.26
N ASP A 141 -2.67 -3.90 20.03
CA ASP A 141 -4.04 -4.05 19.54
C ASP A 141 -4.56 -2.67 19.14
N LEU A 142 -4.94 -2.53 17.87
CA LEU A 142 -5.45 -1.27 17.34
C LEU A 142 -6.93 -1.08 17.66
N GLY A 143 -7.62 -2.13 18.10
CA GLY A 143 -9.06 -2.17 18.30
C GLY A 143 -9.78 -2.97 17.21
N ASP A 144 -11.10 -2.94 17.26
CA ASP A 144 -11.96 -3.71 16.36
C ASP A 144 -13.10 -2.85 15.82
N LEU A 145 -13.32 -2.90 14.50
CA LEU A 145 -14.48 -2.31 13.81
C LEU A 145 -15.52 -3.38 13.44
N GLY A 146 -15.45 -4.56 14.04
CA GLY A 146 -16.36 -5.66 13.82
C GLY A 146 -16.16 -6.28 12.44
N SER A 147 -15.04 -6.96 12.25
CA SER A 147 -14.73 -7.66 11.00
C SER A 147 -15.66 -8.81 10.67
N GLY A 148 -16.45 -9.29 11.65
CA GLY A 148 -17.33 -10.45 11.46
C GLY A 148 -16.59 -11.74 11.10
N GLY A 149 -15.29 -11.82 11.42
CA GLY A 149 -14.40 -12.92 11.05
C GLY A 149 -13.84 -12.82 9.62
N PHE A 150 -14.01 -11.67 8.95
CA PHE A 150 -13.34 -11.39 7.69
C PHE A 150 -11.98 -10.73 7.93
N THR A 151 -11.02 -11.02 7.06
CA THR A 151 -9.66 -10.49 7.19
C THR A 151 -9.63 -8.99 6.88
N PRO A 152 -9.18 -8.12 7.81
CA PRO A 152 -8.97 -6.71 7.52
C PRO A 152 -7.80 -6.51 6.55
N GLN A 153 -7.78 -5.36 5.88
CA GLN A 153 -6.71 -4.97 4.96
C GLN A 153 -6.08 -3.68 5.46
N ILE A 154 -4.77 -3.71 5.68
CA ILE A 154 -3.98 -2.55 6.04
C ILE A 154 -3.37 -2.01 4.76
N LEU A 155 -3.55 -0.72 4.51
CA LEU A 155 -3.21 -0.08 3.24
C LEU A 155 -1.93 0.75 3.35
N LYS A 156 -1.82 1.59 4.38
CA LYS A 156 -0.65 2.47 4.56
C LYS A 156 -0.33 2.68 6.03
N ILE A 157 0.94 2.94 6.30
CA ILE A 157 1.46 3.47 7.56
C ILE A 157 2.39 4.64 7.22
N ASN A 158 2.31 5.75 7.96
CA ASN A 158 3.24 6.89 7.82
C ASN A 158 4.34 6.86 8.90
N GLU A 159 5.29 7.79 8.86
CA GLU A 159 6.40 7.83 9.83
C GLU A 159 5.96 8.20 11.24
N ALA A 160 4.83 8.89 11.38
CA ALA A 160 4.20 9.11 12.69
C ALA A 160 3.54 7.83 13.26
N GLY A 161 3.47 6.74 12.48
CA GLY A 161 2.83 5.48 12.88
C GLY A 161 1.31 5.50 12.79
N MET A 162 0.72 6.48 12.08
CA MET A 162 -0.69 6.45 11.72
C MET A 162 -0.93 5.39 10.67
N ILE A 163 -2.05 4.67 10.77
CA ILE A 163 -2.35 3.51 9.93
C ILE A 163 -3.72 3.72 9.29
N THR A 164 -3.82 3.42 7.99
CA THR A 164 -5.10 3.37 7.28
C THR A 164 -5.37 1.99 6.73
N GLY A 165 -6.65 1.69 6.57
CA GLY A 165 -7.06 0.43 6.01
C GLY A 165 -8.56 0.31 5.88
N ARG A 166 -9.01 -0.94 5.67
CA ARG A 166 -10.43 -1.27 5.62
C ARG A 166 -10.74 -2.59 6.29
N VAL A 167 -11.89 -2.63 6.96
CA VAL A 167 -12.42 -3.83 7.61
C VAL A 167 -13.66 -4.32 6.84
N PRO A 168 -13.69 -5.56 6.33
CA PRO A 168 -14.87 -6.09 5.66
C PRO A 168 -16.03 -6.32 6.63
N GLN A 169 -17.26 -6.08 6.18
CA GLN A 169 -18.49 -6.30 6.94
C GLN A 169 -19.43 -7.35 6.27
N GLY A 170 -18.91 -8.11 5.31
CA GLY A 170 -19.69 -9.04 4.48
C GLY A 170 -20.33 -8.37 3.24
N SER A 171 -20.79 -9.18 2.29
CA SER A 171 -21.46 -8.74 1.04
C SER A 171 -20.76 -7.63 0.24
N GLY A 172 -19.42 -7.54 0.33
CA GLY A 172 -18.63 -6.52 -0.39
C GLY A 172 -18.61 -5.14 0.26
N VAL A 173 -19.14 -5.01 1.48
CA VAL A 173 -19.09 -3.75 2.24
C VAL A 173 -17.79 -3.71 3.04
N TYR A 174 -17.15 -2.54 3.02
CA TYR A 174 -15.95 -2.24 3.79
C TYR A 174 -16.17 -1.00 4.66
N ARG A 175 -15.58 -1.00 5.85
CA ARG A 175 -15.43 0.17 6.72
C ARG A 175 -14.00 0.66 6.61
N ALA A 176 -13.79 1.80 5.97
CA ALA A 176 -12.50 2.46 5.95
C ALA A 176 -12.15 2.95 7.36
N PHE A 177 -10.87 2.94 7.73
CA PHE A 177 -10.44 3.37 9.05
C PHE A 177 -9.11 4.12 9.02
N GLN A 178 -8.94 4.94 10.05
CA GLN A 178 -7.69 5.53 10.47
C GLN A 178 -7.42 5.10 11.91
N TRP A 179 -6.19 4.73 12.20
CA TRP A 179 -5.71 4.58 13.56
C TRP A 179 -4.54 5.54 13.78
N ALA A 180 -4.52 6.25 14.90
CA ALA A 180 -3.36 7.01 15.34
C ALA A 180 -3.05 6.69 16.81
N PRO A 181 -1.78 6.76 17.24
CA PRO A 181 -1.40 6.48 18.62
C PRO A 181 -2.19 7.30 19.67
N GLU A 182 -2.52 8.54 19.34
CA GLU A 182 -3.18 9.48 20.25
C GLU A 182 -4.71 9.36 20.26
N SER A 183 -5.32 9.04 19.11
CA SER A 183 -6.78 9.01 18.95
C SER A 183 -7.38 7.61 18.89
N GLY A 184 -6.54 6.58 18.73
CA GLY A 184 -6.98 5.19 18.54
C GLY A 184 -7.68 4.98 17.19
N LEU A 185 -8.46 3.90 17.10
CA LEU A 185 -9.17 3.48 15.90
C LEU A 185 -10.43 4.32 15.67
N LEU A 186 -10.49 4.92 14.49
CA LEU A 186 -11.60 5.72 14.00
C LEU A 186 -12.05 5.17 12.66
N GLU A 187 -13.36 5.07 12.46
CA GLU A 187 -13.93 4.81 11.14
C GLU A 187 -13.94 6.10 10.33
N ILE A 188 -13.40 6.05 9.10
CA ILE A 188 -13.45 7.14 8.15
C ILE A 188 -14.82 7.10 7.50
N MET A 189 -15.73 7.91 8.03
CA MET A 189 -17.15 7.99 7.65
C MET A 189 -17.96 6.69 7.87
N THR A 190 -19.16 6.84 8.41
CA THR A 190 -20.13 5.74 8.46
C THR A 190 -20.83 5.60 7.11
N GLY A 191 -20.59 4.52 6.36
CA GLY A 191 -21.24 4.31 5.06
C GLY A 191 -20.71 3.09 4.31
N THR A 192 -21.39 2.70 3.24
CA THR A 192 -20.91 1.63 2.34
C THR A 192 -20.18 2.24 1.16
N GLY A 193 -19.05 1.66 0.75
CA GLY A 193 -18.35 2.07 -0.47
C GLY A 193 -17.35 3.22 -0.28
N VAL A 194 -16.88 3.44 0.95
CA VAL A 194 -15.73 4.30 1.22
C VAL A 194 -14.45 3.49 1.06
N GLU A 195 -13.58 3.91 0.15
CA GLU A 195 -12.29 3.29 -0.09
C GLU A 195 -11.19 4.33 0.10
N VAL A 196 -10.24 4.04 0.99
CA VAL A 196 -9.02 4.84 1.13
C VAL A 196 -8.04 4.41 0.05
N THR A 197 -7.45 5.39 -0.64
CA THR A 197 -6.44 5.13 -1.66
C THR A 197 -5.05 5.47 -1.15
N ASP A 198 -4.90 6.59 -0.45
CA ASP A 198 -3.59 7.08 -0.04
C ASP A 198 -3.64 7.98 1.21
N MET A 199 -2.50 8.17 1.87
CA MET A 199 -2.33 9.01 3.06
C MET A 199 -0.93 9.65 3.07
N ASN A 200 -0.81 10.93 3.39
CA ASN A 200 0.49 11.60 3.51
C ASN A 200 1.06 11.58 4.94
N GLU A 201 2.26 12.14 5.13
CA GLU A 201 2.93 12.20 6.45
C GLU A 201 2.20 13.09 7.48
N ALA A 202 1.36 14.03 7.03
CA ALA A 202 0.50 14.80 7.92
C ALA A 202 -0.74 14.03 8.42
N GLY A 203 -0.99 12.83 7.87
CA GLY A 203 -2.18 12.04 8.17
C GLY A 203 -3.43 12.50 7.41
N GLU A 204 -3.25 13.31 6.36
CA GLU A 204 -4.30 13.62 5.39
C GLU A 204 -4.54 12.40 4.50
N ILE A 205 -5.81 12.03 4.33
CA ILE A 205 -6.20 10.80 3.64
C ILE A 205 -7.06 11.17 2.44
N VAL A 206 -6.84 10.48 1.32
CA VAL A 206 -7.69 10.62 0.14
C VAL A 206 -8.25 9.27 -0.30
N GLY A 207 -9.38 9.33 -0.99
CA GLY A 207 -10.00 8.14 -1.54
C GLY A 207 -11.32 8.43 -2.25
N THR A 208 -12.15 7.39 -2.36
CA THR A 208 -13.42 7.44 -3.07
C THR A 208 -14.58 7.10 -2.14
N THR A 209 -15.69 7.80 -2.33
CA THR A 209 -17.02 7.50 -1.76
C THR A 209 -18.03 7.31 -2.89
N PRO A 210 -19.25 6.81 -2.63
CA PRO A 210 -20.32 6.79 -3.63
C PRO A 210 -20.68 8.18 -4.18
N GLU A 211 -20.38 9.25 -3.43
CA GLU A 211 -20.60 10.64 -3.82
C GLU A 211 -19.43 11.26 -4.61
N GLY A 212 -18.30 10.55 -4.73
CA GLY A 212 -17.10 10.97 -5.46
C GLY A 212 -15.83 10.95 -4.59
N ALA A 213 -14.78 11.56 -5.12
CA ALA A 213 -13.48 11.68 -4.46
C ALA A 213 -13.59 12.45 -3.14
N PHE A 214 -12.78 12.08 -2.14
CA PHE A 214 -12.74 12.78 -0.86
C PHE A 214 -11.32 13.06 -0.38
N HIS A 215 -11.22 14.08 0.48
CA HIS A 215 -10.10 14.39 1.35
C HIS A 215 -10.58 14.35 2.80
N TRP A 216 -9.89 13.59 3.65
CA TRP A 216 -10.15 13.48 5.08
C TRP A 216 -8.99 14.12 5.84
N PHE A 217 -9.31 15.15 6.62
CA PHE A 217 -8.34 15.93 7.38
C PHE A 217 -8.98 16.45 8.66
N GLU A 218 -8.23 16.43 9.77
CA GLU A 218 -8.71 16.87 11.10
C GLU A 218 -10.04 16.21 11.54
N GLY A 219 -10.31 14.98 11.08
CA GLY A 219 -11.54 14.24 11.41
C GLY A 219 -12.77 14.66 10.61
N GLU A 220 -12.60 15.53 9.61
CA GLU A 220 -13.65 16.03 8.74
C GLU A 220 -13.44 15.53 7.31
N LEU A 221 -14.55 15.22 6.63
CA LEU A 221 -14.53 14.83 5.23
C LEU A 221 -14.90 16.02 4.34
N GLN A 222 -14.04 16.29 3.37
CA GLN A 222 -14.28 17.22 2.28
C GLN A 222 -14.40 16.45 0.97
N LEU A 223 -15.54 16.59 0.27
CA LEU A 223 -15.65 16.09 -1.10
C LEU A 223 -14.79 16.93 -2.06
N LEU A 224 -14.14 16.23 -2.98
CA LEU A 224 -13.29 16.77 -4.01
C LEU A 224 -14.00 16.71 -5.38
N PRO A 225 -13.60 17.53 -6.37
CA PRO A 225 -14.11 17.42 -7.72
C PRO A 225 -13.56 16.16 -8.38
N GLY A 226 -14.46 15.31 -8.87
CA GLY A 226 -14.10 14.10 -9.59
C GLY A 226 -14.60 12.83 -8.92
N ASP A 227 -14.37 11.72 -9.60
CA ASP A 227 -14.94 10.43 -9.25
C ASP A 227 -14.03 9.71 -8.25
N ASP A 228 -12.71 9.72 -8.51
CA ASP A 228 -11.73 9.02 -7.68
C ASP A 228 -10.54 9.89 -7.28
N ALA A 229 -10.07 9.72 -6.05
CA ALA A 229 -8.76 10.23 -5.63
C ALA A 229 -7.72 9.10 -5.64
N LEU A 230 -6.61 9.33 -6.33
CA LEU A 230 -5.61 8.31 -6.64
C LEU A 230 -4.36 8.37 -5.77
N SER A 231 -3.93 9.57 -5.37
CA SER A 231 -2.76 9.76 -4.53
C SER A 231 -2.75 11.16 -3.90
N ILE A 232 -2.02 11.28 -2.80
CA ILE A 232 -1.72 12.55 -2.13
C ILE A 232 -0.25 12.59 -1.74
N ASP A 233 0.41 13.73 -1.94
CA ASP A 233 1.77 13.93 -1.44
C ASP A 233 1.82 14.69 -0.11
N ASP A 234 3.01 14.76 0.48
CA ASP A 234 3.27 15.49 1.74
C ASP A 234 3.03 17.00 1.68
N ALA A 235 2.87 17.58 0.49
CA ALA A 235 2.50 18.99 0.34
C ALA A 235 0.97 19.19 0.24
N GLY A 236 0.18 18.11 0.29
CA GLY A 236 -1.27 18.14 0.14
C GLY A 236 -1.72 18.30 -1.32
N ARG A 237 -0.86 17.95 -2.29
CA ARG A 237 -1.29 17.87 -3.69
C ARG A 237 -1.92 16.52 -3.95
N VAL A 238 -3.10 16.54 -4.57
CA VAL A 238 -3.93 15.35 -4.80
C VAL A 238 -4.07 15.10 -6.28
N VAL A 239 -3.96 13.84 -6.68
CA VAL A 239 -4.33 13.41 -8.03
C VAL A 239 -5.75 12.88 -8.02
N LEU A 240 -6.59 13.44 -8.89
CA LEU A 240 -7.99 13.06 -9.07
C LEU A 240 -8.24 12.55 -10.48
N GLN A 241 -9.16 11.61 -10.60
CA GLN A 241 -9.67 11.10 -11.87
C GLN A 241 -11.13 11.52 -12.04
N THR A 242 -11.47 11.96 -13.25
CA THR A 242 -12.86 12.12 -13.71
C THR A 242 -13.09 11.22 -14.91
N ALA A 243 -14.22 10.54 -14.96
CA ALA A 243 -14.58 9.65 -16.04
C ALA A 243 -15.95 10.03 -16.63
N SER A 244 -16.00 10.09 -17.95
CA SER A 244 -17.24 10.20 -18.73
C SER A 244 -17.43 8.98 -19.63
N GLU A 245 -18.58 8.89 -20.31
CA GLU A 245 -18.83 7.82 -21.28
C GLU A 245 -17.84 7.79 -22.45
N SER A 246 -17.04 8.84 -22.69
CA SER A 246 -16.13 8.96 -23.83
C SER A 246 -14.67 9.25 -23.49
N GLU A 247 -14.36 9.68 -22.26
CA GLU A 247 -13.09 10.32 -21.91
C GLU A 247 -12.80 10.12 -20.42
N THR A 248 -11.53 9.90 -20.06
CA THR A 248 -11.05 9.92 -18.68
C THR A 248 -9.99 11.01 -18.55
N SER A 249 -10.19 11.93 -17.59
CA SER A 249 -9.26 13.02 -17.32
C SER A 249 -8.61 12.84 -15.95
N PHE A 250 -7.31 13.10 -15.89
CA PHE A 250 -6.52 13.08 -14.67
C PHE A 250 -6.09 14.48 -14.32
N HIS A 251 -6.29 14.88 -13.09
CA HIS A 251 -6.08 16.23 -12.62
C HIS A 251 -5.12 16.17 -11.43
N GLN A 252 -4.15 17.08 -11.38
CA GLN A 252 -3.44 17.35 -10.14
C GLN A 252 -3.97 18.66 -9.54
N TYR A 253 -4.35 18.60 -8.27
CA TYR A 253 -4.81 19.75 -7.49
C TYR A 253 -3.86 20.01 -6.33
N GLU A 254 -3.77 21.27 -5.93
CA GLU A 254 -3.18 21.69 -4.66
C GLU A 254 -4.29 22.10 -3.69
N LEU A 255 -4.27 21.55 -2.48
CA LEU A 255 -5.12 21.96 -1.37
C LEU A 255 -4.49 23.20 -0.69
N ALA A 256 -4.78 24.40 -1.19
CA ALA A 256 -4.21 25.65 -0.66
C ALA A 256 -5.26 26.53 0.03
N GLY A 257 -5.06 26.86 1.31
CA GLY A 257 -5.76 27.96 1.99
C GLY A 257 -7.29 27.88 2.05
N GLY A 258 -7.84 26.66 2.06
CA GLY A 258 -9.29 26.41 2.14
C GLY A 258 -9.99 26.24 0.79
N GLY A 259 -9.25 26.10 -0.31
CA GLY A 259 -9.80 25.81 -1.64
C GLY A 259 -8.90 24.85 -2.44
N LEU A 260 -9.50 24.24 -3.47
CA LEU A 260 -8.76 23.45 -4.46
C LEU A 260 -8.29 24.32 -5.61
N GLN A 261 -7.02 24.23 -5.96
CA GLN A 261 -6.46 24.85 -7.16
C GLN A 261 -5.95 23.77 -8.12
N GLU A 262 -6.45 23.75 -9.35
CA GLU A 262 -5.94 22.85 -10.39
C GLU A 262 -4.55 23.29 -10.85
N ILE A 263 -3.60 22.37 -10.85
CA ILE A 263 -2.23 22.58 -11.33
C ILE A 263 -2.16 22.23 -12.82
N PHE A 264 -2.65 21.05 -13.20
CA PHE A 264 -2.75 20.61 -14.59
C PHE A 264 -3.79 19.49 -14.76
N THR A 265 -4.15 19.26 -16.02
CA THR A 265 -5.06 18.19 -16.47
C THR A 265 -4.46 17.44 -17.64
N ILE A 266 -4.68 16.12 -17.67
CA ILE A 266 -4.34 15.23 -18.78
C ILE A 266 -5.62 14.50 -19.17
N ASP A 267 -6.08 14.74 -20.38
CA ASP A 267 -7.21 14.03 -20.97
C ASP A 267 -6.71 12.77 -21.70
N SER A 268 -7.37 11.64 -21.47
CA SER A 268 -7.10 10.38 -22.15
C SER A 268 -8.36 9.87 -22.86
N ASP A 269 -8.21 9.54 -24.13
CA ASP A 269 -9.20 8.81 -24.90
C ASP A 269 -9.27 7.35 -24.39
N LEU A 270 -10.51 6.85 -24.26
CA LEU A 270 -11.02 5.73 -23.45
C LEU A 270 -10.33 4.34 -23.45
N HIS A 271 -9.08 4.18 -23.87
CA HIS A 271 -8.48 2.87 -24.10
C HIS A 271 -7.01 2.73 -23.66
N SER A 272 -6.44 3.74 -23.01
CA SER A 272 -5.12 3.62 -22.40
C SER A 272 -5.28 3.44 -20.89
N GLU A 273 -4.64 2.39 -20.33
CA GLU A 273 -4.40 2.30 -18.88
C GLU A 273 -3.53 3.50 -18.51
N THR A 274 -4.18 4.63 -18.22
CA THR A 274 -3.51 5.83 -17.75
C THR A 274 -3.56 5.83 -16.23
N GLN A 275 -2.40 5.78 -15.58
CA GLN A 275 -2.29 5.96 -14.14
C GLN A 275 -1.53 7.25 -13.89
N LEU A 276 -2.11 8.14 -13.09
CA LEU A 276 -1.44 9.31 -12.57
C LEU A 276 -1.27 9.13 -11.06
N MET A 277 -0.04 9.29 -10.60
CA MET A 277 0.29 9.29 -9.17
C MET A 277 1.26 10.42 -8.86
N THR A 278 1.25 10.92 -7.63
CA THR A 278 2.21 11.91 -7.15
C THR A 278 3.18 11.32 -6.12
N ASN A 279 4.33 11.95 -5.95
CA ASN A 279 5.30 11.61 -4.89
C ASN A 279 5.60 12.85 -4.05
N ASP A 280 6.33 12.67 -2.94
CA ASP A 280 6.63 13.76 -2.00
C ASP A 280 7.58 14.82 -2.57
N ALA A 281 8.24 14.54 -3.69
CA ALA A 281 8.97 15.55 -4.45
C ALA A 281 8.03 16.45 -5.29
N GLY A 282 6.72 16.19 -5.29
CA GLY A 282 5.73 16.90 -6.08
C GLY A 282 5.70 16.56 -7.55
N GLN A 283 6.36 15.48 -7.91
CA GLN A 283 6.36 14.99 -9.27
C GLN A 283 5.08 14.20 -9.48
N ALA A 284 4.61 14.18 -10.71
CA ALA A 284 3.51 13.32 -11.13
C ALA A 284 4.06 12.29 -12.11
N LEU A 285 3.88 11.01 -11.81
CA LEU A 285 4.16 9.92 -12.74
C LEU A 285 2.88 9.64 -13.52
N VAL A 286 2.94 9.83 -14.84
CA VAL A 286 1.91 9.40 -15.77
C VAL A 286 2.39 8.13 -16.45
N ILE A 287 1.69 7.03 -16.28
CA ILE A 287 1.86 5.81 -17.06
C ILE A 287 0.71 5.78 -18.05
N TRP A 288 0.94 5.67 -19.36
CA TRP A 288 -0.13 5.42 -20.33
C TRP A 288 0.28 4.30 -21.28
N HIS A 289 -0.68 3.47 -21.68
CA HIS A 289 -0.46 2.46 -22.72
C HIS A 289 -0.77 3.04 -24.10
N ILE A 290 0.23 3.13 -24.97
CA ILE A 290 0.02 3.39 -26.40
C ILE A 290 -0.34 2.04 -27.03
N ALA A 291 -1.61 1.82 -27.37
CA ALA A 291 -1.96 0.71 -28.22
C ALA A 291 -1.26 0.88 -29.59
N ASP A 292 -0.51 -0.13 -30.02
CA ASP A 292 0.13 -0.12 -31.35
C ASP A 292 -0.96 0.10 -32.43
N PRO A 293 -0.70 0.94 -33.45
CA PRO A 293 -1.69 1.35 -34.45
C PRO A 293 -2.20 0.22 -35.35
#